data_AF-A0A7W9M445-F1
#
_entry.id   AF-A0A7W9M445-F1
#
_cell.length_a   1.000
_cell.length_b   1.000
_cell.length_c   1.000
_cell.angle_alpha   90.00
_cell.angle_beta   90.00
_cell.angle_gamma   90.00
#
_symmetry.space_group_name_H-M   'P 1'
#
loop_
_entity.id
_entity.type
_entity.pdbx_description
1 polymer ?
#
loop_
_entity_poly.entity_id
_entity_poly.type
_entity_poly.pdbx_seq_one_letter_code
_entity_poly.pdbx_strand_id
1 'polypeptide(L)'
;MDDEFTAAEVVGSVLVRWDEIRRESGPRVGDEQFRAWYFETVSAHGDPDTFAFLTFEVAVELFGRGRTDDAFLMLGWLGRHVRSFEADLAARTIMALTDTCVGRAVDRETNVRAIGVLREAVDAIRAPVDVRVERAVCRALSSLVQLSGRFTRLDHAKARELAALWQELAERGGGDDPELRGWRAHALGNEALLWLQVDREVDARRRFAEITAEFGADAPGVSPDVDLWVGRARHAVDVLDRFDVGEAQLKLDYLKRQRHWDRRRRFKGLGFLYWLLAGAPRNRMRRLVREARDRHRKSVGQVRAWLCVGEPFVLLLRNFELTERSGIAAMPPFEDPDDVPGDHVQVINFRDGAPALSDLASAVPLVLVASTTAAELELGQSYGQFSAPVRLYLPDETWFDTVSTLITVADQVIVWAAELSPGLARELDCLIAEQRTGDTLVVLDAPDSDPFTQAWLPRTVSEPLRRDHPVLTPFPHVVEASELGRRVAESPSLLDVLDRLDAVHQVPADQRLARLRARLDQRQ
;
A
#
# COMPACT_ATOMS: atom_id res chain seq x y z
N MET A 1 -8.27 -59.55 -8.27
CA MET A 1 -9.21 -58.45 -8.56
C MET A 1 -8.77 -57.36 -7.63
N ASP A 2 -7.79 -56.60 -8.09
CA ASP A 2 -7.29 -55.44 -7.36
C ASP A 2 -8.28 -54.33 -7.69
N ASP A 3 -9.20 -54.06 -6.76
CA ASP A 3 -10.04 -52.86 -6.84
C ASP A 3 -9.11 -51.66 -6.62
N GLU A 4 -8.67 -51.08 -7.74
CA GLU A 4 -7.92 -49.83 -7.77
C GLU A 4 -8.90 -48.72 -7.39
N PHE A 5 -9.06 -48.49 -6.09
CA PHE A 5 -9.87 -47.40 -5.56
C PHE A 5 -9.41 -46.07 -6.16
N THR A 6 -10.36 -45.30 -6.68
CA THR A 6 -10.07 -43.97 -7.21
C THR A 6 -9.78 -43.00 -6.07
N ALA A 7 -8.94 -41.98 -6.29
CA ALA A 7 -8.66 -40.95 -5.29
C ALA A 7 -9.95 -40.30 -4.75
N ALA A 8 -10.97 -40.12 -5.60
CA ALA A 8 -12.27 -39.58 -5.22
C ALA A 8 -13.01 -40.45 -4.20
N GLU A 9 -12.95 -41.78 -4.32
CA GLU A 9 -13.58 -42.72 -3.38
C GLU A 9 -12.88 -42.71 -2.02
N VAL A 10 -11.54 -42.63 -2.03
CA VAL A 10 -10.73 -42.49 -0.81
C VAL A 10 -11.07 -41.18 -0.11
N VAL A 11 -11.05 -40.06 -0.84
CA VAL A 11 -11.41 -38.73 -0.31
C VAL A 11 -12.82 -38.73 0.27
N GLY A 12 -13.81 -39.28 -0.46
CA GLY A 12 -15.18 -39.38 0.02
C GLY A 12 -15.30 -40.16 1.33
N SER A 13 -14.61 -41.30 1.42
CA SER A 13 -14.61 -42.16 2.61
C SER A 13 -13.93 -41.48 3.81
N VAL A 14 -12.81 -40.79 3.57
CA VAL A 14 -12.09 -40.00 4.59
C VAL A 14 -13.01 -38.93 5.19
N LEU A 15 -13.74 -38.19 4.36
CA LEU A 15 -14.62 -37.12 4.83
C LEU A 15 -15.80 -37.64 5.64
N VAL A 16 -16.42 -38.75 5.22
CA VAL A 16 -17.47 -39.43 5.99
C VAL A 16 -16.94 -39.85 7.36
N ARG A 17 -15.73 -40.42 7.41
CA ARG A 17 -15.10 -40.84 8.65
C ARG A 17 -14.80 -39.66 9.58
N TRP A 18 -14.34 -38.53 9.05
CA TRP A 18 -14.11 -37.32 9.84
C TRP A 18 -15.40 -36.83 10.50
N ASP A 19 -16.50 -36.77 9.73
CA ASP A 19 -17.78 -36.28 10.23
C ASP A 19 -18.40 -37.23 11.27
N GLU A 20 -18.19 -38.54 11.13
CA GLU A 20 -18.56 -39.53 12.13
C GLU A 20 -17.82 -39.32 13.46
N ILE A 21 -16.49 -39.25 13.42
CA ILE A 21 -15.65 -39.06 14.62
C ILE A 21 -16.00 -37.74 15.34
N ARG A 22 -16.23 -36.65 14.59
CA ARG A 22 -16.65 -35.37 15.18
C ARG A 22 -18.03 -35.44 15.84
N ARG A 23 -18.96 -36.21 15.27
CA ARG A 23 -20.30 -36.38 15.82
C ARG A 23 -20.28 -37.14 17.14
N GLU A 24 -19.38 -38.12 17.27
CA GLU A 24 -19.24 -38.95 18.47
C GLU A 24 -18.50 -38.24 19.60
N SER A 25 -17.39 -37.56 19.28
CA SER A 25 -16.44 -37.02 20.28
C SER A 25 -16.50 -35.50 20.44
N GLY A 26 -17.28 -34.80 19.61
CA GLY A 26 -17.27 -33.33 19.51
C GLY A 26 -16.10 -32.80 18.65
N PRO A 27 -16.12 -31.51 18.26
CA PRO A 27 -15.23 -31.01 17.21
C PRO A 27 -13.73 -31.14 17.51
N ARG A 28 -13.27 -30.64 18.66
CA ARG A 28 -11.83 -30.60 18.98
C ARG A 28 -11.24 -31.98 19.23
N VAL A 29 -11.89 -32.78 20.06
CA VAL A 29 -11.44 -34.15 20.37
C VAL A 29 -11.57 -35.03 19.12
N GLY A 30 -12.63 -34.82 18.34
CA GLY A 30 -12.81 -35.50 17.07
C GLY A 30 -11.72 -35.18 16.04
N ASP A 31 -11.24 -33.94 15.98
CA ASP A 31 -10.12 -33.56 15.11
C ASP A 31 -8.81 -34.23 15.49
N GLU A 32 -8.51 -34.31 16.78
CA GLU A 32 -7.32 -34.99 17.28
C GLU A 32 -7.38 -36.50 17.00
N GLN A 33 -8.54 -37.14 17.25
CA GLN A 33 -8.77 -38.55 16.94
C GLN A 33 -8.72 -38.85 15.45
N PHE A 34 -9.36 -38.01 14.63
CA PHE A 34 -9.34 -38.15 13.18
C PHE A 34 -7.95 -37.94 12.62
N ARG A 35 -7.17 -36.98 13.11
CA ARG A 35 -5.76 -36.82 12.73
C ARG A 35 -4.97 -38.09 13.00
N ALA A 36 -5.08 -38.67 14.21
CA ALA A 36 -4.39 -39.90 14.54
C ALA A 36 -4.77 -41.04 13.58
N TRP A 37 -6.07 -41.25 13.37
CA TRP A 37 -6.59 -42.24 12.43
C TRP A 37 -6.12 -41.99 10.99
N TYR A 38 -6.14 -40.74 10.52
CA TYR A 38 -5.78 -40.35 9.17
C TYR A 38 -4.31 -40.65 8.88
N PHE A 39 -3.41 -40.23 9.79
CA PHE A 39 -1.98 -40.50 9.66
C PHE A 39 -1.65 -41.99 9.85
N GLU A 40 -2.40 -42.76 10.62
CA GLU A 40 -2.18 -44.20 10.74
C GLU A 40 -2.69 -44.95 9.50
N THR A 41 -3.90 -44.63 9.06
CA THR A 41 -4.62 -45.41 8.04
C THR A 41 -4.26 -44.98 6.63
N VAL A 42 -4.26 -43.67 6.35
CA VAL A 42 -4.04 -43.15 4.99
C VAL A 42 -2.56 -43.14 4.64
N SER A 43 -1.64 -42.90 5.59
CA SER A 43 -0.21 -43.04 5.30
C SER A 43 0.22 -44.49 5.06
N ALA A 44 -0.55 -45.47 5.56
CA ALA A 44 -0.35 -46.88 5.24
C ALA A 44 -0.83 -47.26 3.83
N HIS A 45 -1.61 -46.40 3.18
CA HIS A 45 -2.06 -46.58 1.79
C HIS A 45 -1.09 -45.90 0.84
N GLY A 46 -0.05 -46.64 0.41
CA GLY A 46 0.88 -46.21 -0.63
C GLY A 46 2.19 -45.63 -0.11
N ASP A 47 2.91 -44.94 -0.99
CA ASP A 47 4.16 -44.26 -0.66
C ASP A 47 3.89 -42.84 -0.10
N PRO A 48 4.91 -42.18 0.48
CA PRO A 48 4.77 -40.82 1.00
C PRO A 48 4.24 -39.79 -0.01
N ASP A 49 4.55 -39.97 -1.31
CA ASP A 49 4.05 -39.14 -2.40
C ASP A 49 2.52 -39.28 -2.53
N THR A 50 2.01 -40.51 -2.52
CA THR A 50 0.58 -40.83 -2.55
C THR A 50 -0.13 -40.24 -1.34
N PHE A 51 0.46 -40.35 -0.15
CA PHE A 51 -0.09 -39.76 1.07
C PHE A 51 -0.20 -38.23 0.97
N ALA A 52 0.86 -37.55 0.52
CA ALA A 52 0.84 -36.10 0.33
C ALA A 52 -0.22 -35.69 -0.70
N PHE A 53 -0.28 -36.39 -1.84
CA PHE A 53 -1.30 -36.16 -2.88
C PHE A 53 -2.72 -36.31 -2.34
N LEU A 54 -3.05 -37.43 -1.69
CA LEU A 54 -4.37 -37.66 -1.10
C LEU A 54 -4.72 -36.59 -0.05
N THR A 55 -3.74 -36.11 0.71
CA THR A 55 -3.96 -35.03 1.68
C THR A 55 -4.35 -33.71 1.00
N PHE A 56 -3.72 -33.38 -0.13
CA PHE A 56 -4.13 -32.22 -0.93
C PHE A 56 -5.51 -32.41 -1.55
N GLU A 57 -5.83 -33.59 -2.10
CA GLU A 57 -7.14 -33.86 -2.67
C GLU A 57 -8.26 -33.74 -1.63
N VAL A 58 -8.03 -34.24 -0.41
CA VAL A 58 -8.96 -34.04 0.71
C VAL A 58 -9.15 -32.54 1.02
N ALA A 59 -8.07 -31.76 1.06
CA ALA A 59 -8.17 -30.32 1.29
C ALA A 59 -8.90 -29.58 0.17
N VAL A 60 -8.67 -29.94 -1.10
CA VAL A 60 -9.35 -29.37 -2.27
C VAL A 60 -10.85 -29.66 -2.21
N GLU A 61 -11.23 -30.90 -1.91
CA GLU A 61 -12.64 -31.27 -1.76
C GLU A 61 -13.31 -30.51 -0.60
N LEU A 62 -12.61 -30.33 0.53
CA LEU A 62 -13.10 -29.52 1.65
C LEU A 62 -13.33 -28.05 1.26
N PHE A 63 -12.42 -27.44 0.50
CA PHE A 63 -12.66 -26.12 -0.07
C PHE A 63 -13.88 -26.11 -1.00
N GLY A 64 -14.03 -27.12 -1.86
CA GLY A 64 -15.17 -27.28 -2.76
C GLY A 64 -16.52 -27.37 -2.04
N ARG A 65 -16.53 -27.96 -0.83
CA ARG A 65 -17.71 -28.05 0.05
C ARG A 65 -17.91 -26.84 0.96
N GLY A 66 -17.09 -25.80 0.85
CA GLY A 66 -17.15 -24.62 1.73
C GLY A 66 -16.65 -24.86 3.17
N ARG A 67 -15.94 -25.97 3.43
CA ARG A 67 -15.34 -26.32 4.73
C ARG A 67 -13.91 -25.79 4.82
N THR A 68 -13.75 -24.48 4.62
CA THR A 68 -12.45 -23.79 4.50
C THR A 68 -11.54 -24.00 5.71
N ASP A 69 -12.09 -23.93 6.93
CA ASP A 69 -11.33 -24.13 8.17
C ASP A 69 -10.74 -25.54 8.26
N ASP A 70 -11.52 -26.55 7.88
CA ASP A 70 -11.09 -27.95 7.89
C ASP A 70 -10.01 -28.22 6.83
N ALA A 71 -10.14 -27.58 5.66
CA ALA A 71 -9.13 -27.66 4.61
C ALA A 71 -7.78 -27.11 5.11
N PHE A 72 -7.76 -25.91 5.72
CA PHE A 72 -6.53 -25.36 6.30
C PHE A 72 -5.99 -26.19 7.46
N LEU A 73 -6.86 -26.78 8.28
CA LEU A 73 -6.46 -27.69 9.34
C LEU A 73 -5.72 -28.91 8.78
N MET A 74 -6.24 -29.52 7.72
CA MET A 74 -5.60 -30.64 7.02
C MET A 74 -4.24 -30.25 6.43
N LEU A 75 -4.15 -29.09 5.77
CA LEU A 75 -2.90 -28.57 5.21
C LEU A 75 -1.86 -28.26 6.31
N GLY A 76 -2.29 -27.74 7.47
CA GLY A 76 -1.39 -27.54 8.62
C GLY A 76 -0.84 -28.86 9.16
N TRP A 77 -1.66 -29.92 9.18
CA TRP A 77 -1.19 -31.25 9.58
C TRP A 77 -0.12 -31.78 8.62
N LEU A 78 -0.32 -31.61 7.31
CA LEU A 78 0.66 -31.96 6.30
C LEU A 78 1.94 -31.14 6.46
N GLY A 79 1.83 -29.82 6.66
CA GLY A 79 2.97 -28.91 6.89
C GLY A 79 3.88 -29.36 8.02
N ARG A 80 3.30 -29.77 9.16
CA ARG A 80 4.07 -30.34 10.29
C ARG A 80 4.72 -31.69 9.98
N HIS A 81 4.17 -32.43 9.04
CA HIS A 81 4.66 -33.76 8.65
C HIS A 81 5.75 -33.71 7.57
N VAL A 82 5.94 -32.59 6.88
CA VAL A 82 6.95 -32.43 5.82
C VAL A 82 8.34 -32.91 6.24
N ARG A 83 8.72 -32.73 7.51
CA ARG A 83 10.04 -33.14 8.03
C ARG A 83 10.33 -34.65 7.97
N SER A 84 9.31 -35.50 7.83
CA SER A 84 9.48 -36.95 7.68
C SER A 84 9.55 -37.40 6.22
N PHE A 85 9.42 -36.47 5.27
CA PHE A 85 9.60 -36.75 3.86
C PHE A 85 11.06 -36.65 3.45
N GLU A 86 11.41 -37.40 2.41
CA GLU A 86 12.66 -37.20 1.68
C GLU A 86 12.70 -35.79 1.06
N ALA A 87 13.90 -35.25 0.85
CA ALA A 87 14.12 -33.85 0.49
C ALA A 87 13.31 -33.38 -0.73
N ASP A 88 13.20 -34.21 -1.77
CA ASP A 88 12.45 -33.86 -2.98
C ASP A 88 10.94 -33.71 -2.74
N LEU A 89 10.33 -34.70 -2.07
CA LEU A 89 8.92 -34.65 -1.70
C LEU A 89 8.65 -33.53 -0.70
N ALA A 90 9.55 -33.31 0.26
CA ALA A 90 9.44 -32.22 1.21
C ALA A 90 9.39 -30.87 0.50
N ALA A 91 10.32 -30.62 -0.44
CA ALA A 91 10.36 -29.41 -1.23
C ALA A 91 9.08 -29.22 -2.06
N ARG A 92 8.63 -30.26 -2.80
CA ARG A 92 7.38 -30.21 -3.58
C ARG A 92 6.16 -29.94 -2.71
N THR A 93 6.09 -30.57 -1.53
CA THR A 93 5.00 -30.36 -0.58
C THR A 93 4.97 -28.93 -0.05
N ILE A 94 6.12 -28.36 0.36
CA ILE A 94 6.20 -26.96 0.82
C ILE A 94 5.77 -26.00 -0.29
N MET A 95 6.21 -26.24 -1.53
CA MET A 95 5.80 -25.42 -2.69
C MET A 95 4.29 -25.48 -2.91
N ALA A 96 3.71 -26.68 -2.93
CA ALA A 96 2.26 -26.86 -3.10
C ALA A 96 1.45 -26.25 -1.94
N LEU A 97 1.92 -26.37 -0.70
CA LEU A 97 1.34 -25.69 0.47
C LEU A 97 1.39 -24.18 0.30
N THR A 98 2.52 -23.65 -0.16
CA THR A 98 2.73 -22.21 -0.42
C THR A 98 1.74 -21.69 -1.44
N ASP A 99 1.67 -22.33 -2.61
CA ASP A 99 0.79 -21.90 -3.70
C ASP A 99 -0.70 -22.03 -3.31
N THR A 100 -1.07 -23.10 -2.60
CA THR A 100 -2.44 -23.29 -2.10
C THR A 100 -2.81 -22.21 -1.08
N CYS A 101 -1.93 -21.92 -0.11
CA CYS A 101 -2.17 -20.90 0.90
C CYS A 101 -2.32 -19.51 0.28
N VAL A 102 -1.44 -19.14 -0.65
CA VAL A 102 -1.51 -17.85 -1.35
C VAL A 102 -2.78 -17.74 -2.18
N GLY A 103 -3.14 -18.78 -2.93
CA GLY A 103 -4.34 -18.80 -3.78
C GLY A 103 -5.66 -18.81 -3.01
N ARG A 104 -5.67 -19.31 -1.76
CA ARG A 104 -6.87 -19.39 -0.92
C ARG A 104 -7.00 -18.27 0.11
N ALA A 105 -5.96 -17.47 0.34
CA ALA A 105 -5.96 -16.32 1.24
C ALA A 105 -6.65 -15.08 0.62
N VAL A 106 -7.95 -15.20 0.36
CA VAL A 106 -8.77 -14.19 -0.34
C VAL A 106 -9.34 -13.10 0.58
N ASP A 107 -9.48 -13.41 1.87
CA ASP A 107 -10.02 -12.52 2.89
C ASP A 107 -9.19 -12.58 4.17
N ARG A 108 -9.55 -11.77 5.17
CA ARG A 108 -8.78 -11.66 6.41
C ARG A 108 -8.73 -12.96 7.21
N GLU A 109 -9.81 -13.72 7.24
CA GLU A 109 -9.91 -14.97 8.00
C GLU A 109 -9.06 -16.05 7.32
N THR A 110 -9.26 -16.27 6.03
CA THR A 110 -8.48 -17.24 5.25
C THR A 110 -6.99 -16.89 5.20
N ASN A 111 -6.63 -15.60 5.21
CA ASN A 111 -5.25 -15.14 5.31
C ASN A 111 -4.60 -15.52 6.65
N VAL A 112 -5.30 -15.40 7.77
CA VAL A 112 -4.78 -15.83 9.08
C VAL A 112 -4.55 -17.34 9.11
N ARG A 113 -5.45 -18.12 8.52
CA ARG A 113 -5.28 -19.59 8.42
C ARG A 113 -4.08 -19.96 7.55
N ALA A 114 -3.95 -19.34 6.38
CA ALA A 114 -2.82 -19.53 5.47
C ALA A 114 -1.47 -19.20 6.13
N ILE A 115 -1.39 -18.08 6.87
CA ILE A 115 -0.22 -17.71 7.67
C ILE A 115 0.16 -18.83 8.65
N GLY A 116 -0.83 -19.39 9.36
CA GLY A 116 -0.63 -20.49 10.29
C GLY A 116 -0.04 -21.73 9.63
N VAL A 117 -0.60 -22.16 8.49
CA VAL A 117 -0.13 -23.35 7.75
C VAL A 117 1.31 -23.16 7.26
N LEU A 118 1.63 -22.02 6.65
CA LEU A 118 3.00 -21.77 6.17
C LEU A 118 4.00 -21.67 7.30
N ARG A 119 3.62 -21.06 8.43
CA ARG A 119 4.47 -21.00 9.62
C ARG A 119 4.76 -22.39 10.18
N GLU A 120 3.75 -23.25 10.27
CA GLU A 120 3.93 -24.64 10.70
C GLU A 120 4.84 -25.44 9.76
N ALA A 121 4.73 -25.24 8.44
CA ALA A 121 5.60 -25.89 7.46
C ALA A 121 7.07 -25.42 7.57
N VAL A 122 7.29 -24.12 7.73
CA VAL A 122 8.63 -23.54 7.94
C VAL A 122 9.24 -24.04 9.25
N ASP A 123 8.48 -23.99 10.36
CA ASP A 123 8.95 -24.40 11.69
C ASP A 123 9.24 -25.92 11.78
N ALA A 124 8.65 -26.72 10.90
CA ALA A 124 8.90 -28.16 10.82
C ALA A 124 10.32 -28.48 10.34
N ILE A 125 10.89 -27.62 9.47
CA ILE A 125 12.27 -27.72 8.98
C ILE A 125 13.13 -26.80 9.86
N ARG A 126 13.87 -27.32 10.83
CA ARG A 126 14.59 -26.45 11.80
C ARG A 126 16.03 -26.08 11.41
N ALA A 127 16.60 -26.82 10.47
CA ALA A 127 17.99 -26.65 10.06
C ALA A 127 18.12 -26.92 8.56
N PRO A 128 19.17 -26.41 7.90
CA PRO A 128 19.48 -26.74 6.52
C PRO A 128 19.66 -28.24 6.34
N VAL A 129 18.85 -28.85 5.48
CA VAL A 129 18.94 -30.29 5.16
C VAL A 129 19.39 -30.49 3.72
N ASP A 130 18.73 -29.81 2.78
CA ASP A 130 18.95 -29.92 1.34
C ASP A 130 18.62 -28.57 0.67
N VAL A 131 19.38 -28.20 -0.36
CA VAL A 131 19.22 -26.91 -1.06
C VAL A 131 17.83 -26.73 -1.65
N ARG A 132 17.18 -27.80 -2.13
CA ARG A 132 15.81 -27.75 -2.69
C ARG A 132 14.78 -27.43 -1.61
N VAL A 133 14.95 -28.03 -0.44
CA VAL A 133 14.10 -27.77 0.72
C VAL A 133 14.29 -26.33 1.19
N GLU A 134 15.54 -25.85 1.29
CA GLU A 134 15.81 -24.47 1.70
C GLU A 134 15.24 -23.43 0.72
N ARG A 135 15.31 -23.68 -0.60
CA ARG A 135 14.66 -22.82 -1.61
C ARG A 135 13.15 -22.78 -1.42
N ALA A 136 12.52 -23.94 -1.20
CA ALA A 136 11.08 -24.02 -0.92
C ALA A 136 10.70 -23.30 0.38
N VAL A 137 11.51 -23.43 1.43
CA VAL A 137 11.35 -22.70 2.70
C VAL A 137 11.50 -21.19 2.51
N CYS A 138 12.49 -20.73 1.73
CA CYS A 138 12.66 -19.30 1.43
C CYS A 138 11.46 -18.72 0.69
N ARG A 139 10.89 -19.46 -0.27
CA ARG A 139 9.64 -19.06 -0.93
C ARG A 139 8.48 -18.99 0.06
N ALA A 140 8.30 -20.02 0.90
CA ALA A 140 7.25 -20.06 1.91
C ALA A 140 7.37 -18.89 2.91
N LEU A 141 8.59 -18.56 3.33
CA LEU A 141 8.91 -17.41 4.17
C LEU A 141 8.54 -16.09 3.48
N SER A 142 8.92 -15.92 2.21
CA SER A 142 8.57 -14.73 1.43
C SER A 142 7.05 -14.54 1.34
N SER A 143 6.31 -15.60 0.98
CA SER A 143 4.85 -15.59 0.94
C SER A 143 4.23 -15.31 2.31
N LEU A 144 4.79 -15.88 3.37
CA LEU A 144 4.33 -15.61 4.73
C LEU A 144 4.49 -14.13 5.11
N VAL A 145 5.60 -13.48 4.77
CA VAL A 145 5.81 -12.06 5.06
C VAL A 145 4.77 -11.21 4.31
N GLN A 146 4.53 -11.52 3.03
CA GLN A 146 3.52 -10.84 2.21
C GLN A 146 2.11 -10.98 2.80
N LEU A 147 1.69 -12.20 3.14
CA LEU A 147 0.39 -12.46 3.76
C LEU A 147 0.26 -11.77 5.12
N SER A 148 1.34 -11.73 5.90
CA SER A 148 1.37 -11.07 7.21
C SER A 148 1.18 -9.56 7.09
N GLY A 149 1.62 -8.93 5.99
CA GLY A 149 1.44 -7.50 5.71
C GLY A 149 0.08 -7.14 5.09
N ARG A 150 -0.53 -8.03 4.29
CA ARG A 150 -1.65 -7.74 3.37
C ARG A 150 -2.84 -6.98 3.98
N PHE A 151 -3.29 -7.34 5.19
CA PHE A 151 -4.49 -6.79 5.82
C PHE A 151 -4.21 -5.96 7.09
N THR A 152 -2.96 -5.55 7.29
CA THR A 152 -2.55 -4.85 8.52
C THR A 152 -2.00 -3.47 8.21
N ARG A 153 -2.43 -2.47 8.99
CA ARG A 153 -1.81 -1.13 8.92
C ARG A 153 -0.36 -1.22 9.38
N LEU A 154 0.55 -0.67 8.59
CA LEU A 154 1.95 -0.61 8.98
C LEU A 154 2.17 0.41 10.10
N ASP A 155 2.63 -0.09 11.24
CA ASP A 155 3.14 0.67 12.37
C ASP A 155 4.48 0.07 12.85
N HIS A 156 5.07 0.65 13.89
CA HIS A 156 6.37 0.21 14.40
C HIS A 156 6.36 -1.20 14.99
N ALA A 157 5.23 -1.68 15.51
CA ALA A 157 5.12 -3.03 16.04
C ALA A 157 5.05 -4.03 14.88
N LYS A 158 4.18 -3.75 13.90
CA LYS A 158 4.04 -4.59 12.72
C LYS A 158 5.30 -4.60 11.85
N ALA A 159 5.98 -3.46 11.70
CA ALA A 159 7.25 -3.41 10.99
C ALA A 159 8.33 -4.29 11.65
N ARG A 160 8.39 -4.34 12.99
CA ARG A 160 9.33 -5.24 13.68
C ARG A 160 8.98 -6.71 13.47
N GLU A 161 7.70 -7.06 13.47
CA GLU A 161 7.25 -8.42 13.17
C GLU A 161 7.64 -8.85 11.74
N LEU A 162 7.35 -8.00 10.74
CA LEU A 162 7.71 -8.27 9.34
C LEU A 162 9.23 -8.29 9.13
N ALA A 163 9.97 -7.40 9.79
CA ALA A 163 11.43 -7.38 9.72
C ALA A 163 12.05 -8.65 10.32
N ALA A 164 11.47 -9.22 11.37
CA ALA A 164 11.93 -10.49 11.92
C ALA A 164 11.75 -11.65 10.92
N LEU A 165 10.66 -11.66 10.17
CA LEU A 165 10.45 -12.66 9.10
C LEU A 165 11.41 -12.46 7.93
N TRP A 166 11.69 -11.21 7.53
CA TRP A 166 12.72 -10.93 6.53
C TRP A 166 14.10 -11.35 6.99
N GLN A 167 14.43 -11.11 8.26
CA GLN A 167 15.69 -11.56 8.84
C GLN A 167 15.80 -13.09 8.85
N GLU A 168 14.74 -13.80 9.24
CA GLU A 168 14.69 -15.27 9.17
C GLU A 168 14.92 -15.74 7.72
N LEU A 169 14.30 -15.10 6.73
CA LEU A 169 14.54 -15.39 5.31
C LEU A 169 16.00 -15.14 4.92
N ALA A 170 16.59 -14.03 5.33
CA ALA A 170 18.00 -13.71 5.03
C ALA A 170 18.97 -14.73 5.67
N GLU A 171 18.65 -15.24 6.85
CA GLU A 171 19.43 -16.28 7.53
C GLU A 171 19.32 -17.62 6.79
N ARG A 172 18.12 -17.98 6.30
CA ARG A 172 17.88 -19.18 5.50
C ARG A 172 18.46 -19.14 4.09
N GLY A 173 18.44 -17.97 3.45
CA GLY A 173 19.08 -17.72 2.16
C GLY A 173 20.61 -17.65 2.23
N GLY A 174 21.21 -17.95 3.39
CA GLY A 174 22.67 -18.04 3.51
C GLY A 174 23.24 -19.21 2.72
N GLY A 175 24.36 -18.98 2.00
CA GLY A 175 25.09 -20.03 1.30
C GLY A 175 25.72 -19.57 -0.01
N ASP A 176 26.33 -20.52 -0.72
CA ASP A 176 26.96 -20.29 -2.02
C ASP A 176 26.02 -20.57 -3.20
N ASP A 177 24.84 -21.13 -2.94
CA ASP A 177 23.83 -21.38 -3.97
C ASP A 177 23.28 -20.07 -4.54
N PRO A 178 23.32 -19.85 -5.87
CA PRO A 178 22.92 -18.57 -6.47
C PRO A 178 21.48 -18.14 -6.18
N GLU A 179 20.55 -19.09 -6.05
CA GLU A 179 19.15 -18.82 -5.77
C GLU A 179 18.96 -18.42 -4.30
N LEU A 180 19.59 -19.15 -3.36
CA LEU A 180 19.58 -18.78 -1.94
C LEU A 180 20.24 -17.41 -1.70
N ARG A 181 21.35 -17.11 -2.37
CA ARG A 181 21.97 -15.77 -2.35
C ARG A 181 21.00 -14.68 -2.84
N GLY A 182 20.26 -14.95 -3.91
CA GLY A 182 19.19 -14.08 -4.40
C GLY A 182 18.10 -13.83 -3.35
N TRP A 183 17.65 -14.88 -2.67
CA TRP A 183 16.71 -14.77 -1.56
C TRP A 183 17.24 -13.92 -0.40
N ARG A 184 18.52 -14.07 -0.04
CA ARG A 184 19.16 -13.26 1.00
C ARG A 184 19.23 -11.79 0.62
N ALA A 185 19.69 -11.46 -0.58
CA ALA A 185 19.71 -10.08 -1.08
C ALA A 185 18.28 -9.48 -1.11
N HIS A 186 17.29 -10.27 -1.53
CA HIS A 186 15.88 -9.89 -1.53
C HIS A 186 15.34 -9.59 -0.13
N ALA A 187 15.65 -10.43 0.86
CA ALA A 187 15.23 -10.18 2.24
C ALA A 187 15.85 -8.90 2.82
N LEU A 188 17.17 -8.73 2.70
CA LEU A 188 17.86 -7.54 3.20
C LEU A 188 17.32 -6.27 2.54
N GLY A 189 17.05 -6.33 1.23
CA GLY A 189 16.50 -5.23 0.46
C GLY A 189 15.10 -4.84 0.92
N ASN A 190 14.19 -5.81 1.04
CA ASN A 190 12.83 -5.53 1.52
C ASN A 190 12.79 -5.10 2.99
N GLU A 191 13.68 -5.62 3.83
CA GLU A 191 13.83 -5.14 5.21
C GLU A 191 14.25 -3.66 5.24
N ALA A 192 15.19 -3.26 4.37
CA ALA A 192 15.61 -1.87 4.24
C ALA A 192 14.43 -0.95 3.86
N LEU A 193 13.63 -1.36 2.87
CA LEU A 193 12.46 -0.60 2.40
C LEU A 193 11.38 -0.50 3.48
N LEU A 194 11.17 -1.58 4.23
CA LEU A 194 10.25 -1.60 5.37
C LEU A 194 10.67 -0.57 6.43
N TRP A 195 11.98 -0.45 6.72
CA TRP A 195 12.50 0.53 7.67
C TRP A 195 12.31 1.97 7.21
N LEU A 196 12.40 2.25 5.90
CA LEU A 196 12.08 3.58 5.37
C LEU A 196 10.61 3.95 5.64
N GLN A 197 9.68 3.02 5.44
CA GLN A 197 8.25 3.26 5.64
C GLN A 197 7.85 3.55 7.10
N VAL A 198 8.73 3.25 8.07
CA VAL A 198 8.54 3.56 9.49
C VAL A 198 9.57 4.53 10.06
N ASP A 199 10.15 5.39 9.21
CA ASP A 199 11.01 6.51 9.66
C ASP A 199 12.30 6.03 10.38
N ARG A 200 12.88 4.92 9.91
CA ARG A 200 14.10 4.29 10.45
C ARG A 200 15.21 4.25 9.40
N GLU A 201 15.53 5.41 8.84
CA GLU A 201 16.50 5.55 7.74
C GLU A 201 17.89 4.96 8.06
N VAL A 202 18.39 5.14 9.30
CA VAL A 202 19.70 4.59 9.70
C VAL A 202 19.74 3.06 9.57
N ASP A 203 18.65 2.38 9.94
CA ASP A 203 18.56 0.93 9.80
C ASP A 203 18.42 0.51 8.32
N ALA A 204 17.66 1.28 7.53
CA ALA A 204 17.54 1.06 6.09
C ALA A 204 18.91 1.18 5.38
N ARG A 205 19.66 2.25 5.67
CA ARG A 205 21.02 2.46 5.14
C ARG A 205 21.96 1.33 5.53
N ARG A 206 21.89 0.85 6.77
CA ARG A 206 22.69 -0.30 7.23
C ARG A 206 22.42 -1.54 6.38
N ARG A 207 21.16 -1.84 6.07
CA ARG A 207 20.79 -3.00 5.25
C ARG A 207 21.20 -2.84 3.78
N PHE A 208 21.05 -1.66 3.18
CA PHE A 208 21.59 -1.41 1.83
C PHE A 208 23.12 -1.51 1.79
N ALA A 209 23.82 -1.02 2.82
CA ALA A 209 25.26 -1.17 2.94
C ALA A 209 25.68 -2.64 3.10
N GLU A 210 24.92 -3.44 3.85
CA GLU A 210 25.15 -4.89 3.97
C GLU A 210 25.07 -5.59 2.60
N ILE A 211 24.06 -5.28 1.78
CA ILE A 211 23.94 -5.83 0.42
C ILE A 211 25.17 -5.48 -0.43
N THR A 212 25.61 -4.23 -0.42
CA THR A 212 26.76 -3.81 -1.24
C THR A 212 28.08 -4.37 -0.72
N ALA A 213 28.23 -4.54 0.59
CA ALA A 213 29.42 -5.14 1.18
C ALA A 213 29.51 -6.65 0.92
N GLU A 214 28.38 -7.36 1.02
CA GLU A 214 28.35 -8.82 0.87
C GLU A 214 28.37 -9.26 -0.60
N PHE A 215 27.63 -8.58 -1.47
CA PHE A 215 27.40 -9.02 -2.85
C PHE A 215 28.04 -8.10 -3.90
N GLY A 216 28.53 -6.92 -3.52
CA GLY A 216 28.98 -5.91 -4.49
C GLY A 216 30.22 -6.28 -5.29
N ALA A 217 30.97 -7.30 -4.86
CA ALA A 217 32.15 -7.84 -5.54
C ALA A 217 31.83 -9.08 -6.40
N ASP A 218 30.59 -9.58 -6.37
CA ASP A 218 30.17 -10.72 -7.18
C ASP A 218 30.27 -10.37 -8.67
N ALA A 219 30.61 -11.36 -9.49
CA ALA A 219 30.62 -11.18 -10.93
C ALA A 219 29.18 -11.00 -11.44
N PRO A 220 28.90 -9.95 -12.24
CA PRO A 220 27.56 -9.75 -12.80
C PRO A 220 27.09 -10.97 -13.61
N GLY A 221 25.80 -11.30 -13.49
CA GLY A 221 25.13 -12.38 -14.21
C GLY A 221 25.14 -13.73 -13.48
N VAL A 222 25.83 -13.86 -12.34
CA VAL A 222 25.81 -15.10 -11.53
C VAL A 222 24.45 -15.31 -10.86
N SER A 223 23.83 -14.23 -10.38
CA SER A 223 22.47 -14.24 -9.86
C SER A 223 21.78 -12.91 -10.21
N PRO A 224 20.84 -12.91 -11.17
CA PRO A 224 20.15 -11.68 -11.60
C PRO A 224 19.46 -10.94 -10.45
N ASP A 225 18.95 -11.68 -9.45
CA ASP A 225 18.31 -11.10 -8.26
C ASP A 225 19.33 -10.37 -7.38
N VAL A 226 20.53 -10.93 -7.22
CA VAL A 226 21.62 -10.27 -6.48
C VAL A 226 22.05 -9.00 -7.21
N ASP A 227 22.27 -9.07 -8.52
CA ASP A 227 22.65 -7.91 -9.33
C ASP A 227 21.63 -6.77 -9.22
N LEU A 228 20.34 -7.12 -9.29
CA LEU A 228 19.24 -6.19 -9.12
C LEU A 228 19.30 -5.47 -7.76
N TRP A 229 19.45 -6.23 -6.67
CA TRP A 229 19.48 -5.64 -5.32
C TRP A 229 20.76 -4.87 -5.03
N VAL A 230 21.90 -5.28 -5.57
CA VAL A 230 23.14 -4.48 -5.51
C VAL A 230 22.95 -3.15 -6.25
N GLY A 231 22.34 -3.17 -7.44
CA GLY A 231 22.00 -1.95 -8.19
C GLY A 231 21.10 -1.01 -7.40
N ARG A 232 20.02 -1.53 -6.82
CA ARG A 232 19.10 -0.79 -5.94
C ARG A 232 19.80 -0.23 -4.70
N ALA A 233 20.62 -1.04 -4.02
CA ALA A 233 21.31 -0.62 -2.81
C ALA A 233 22.33 0.50 -3.07
N ARG A 234 23.05 0.45 -4.20
CA ARG A 234 23.93 1.54 -4.64
C ARG A 234 23.15 2.81 -4.97
N HIS A 235 22.03 2.68 -5.68
CA HIS A 235 21.17 3.81 -6.03
C HIS A 235 20.49 4.44 -4.80
N ALA A 236 20.08 3.62 -3.83
CA ALA A 236 19.38 4.06 -2.64
C ALA A 236 20.17 5.11 -1.84
N VAL A 237 21.51 5.03 -1.80
CA VAL A 237 22.35 6.04 -1.13
C VAL A 237 22.12 7.42 -1.76
N ASP A 238 22.21 7.52 -3.09
CA ASP A 238 21.98 8.78 -3.81
C ASP A 238 20.55 9.31 -3.59
N VAL A 239 19.55 8.43 -3.62
CA VAL A 239 18.14 8.81 -3.36
C VAL A 239 17.96 9.35 -1.94
N LEU A 240 18.48 8.64 -0.95
CA LEU A 240 18.29 9.00 0.46
C LEU A 240 19.03 10.29 0.82
N ASP A 241 20.15 10.59 0.16
CA ASP A 241 20.90 11.84 0.36
C ASP A 241 20.26 13.05 -0.33
N ARG A 242 19.53 12.83 -1.44
CA ARG A 242 19.04 13.92 -2.31
C ARG A 242 17.55 14.20 -2.18
N PHE A 243 16.76 13.19 -1.82
CA PHE A 243 15.32 13.33 -1.63
C PHE A 243 15.03 13.48 -0.13
N ASP A 244 15.10 14.73 0.34
CA ASP A 244 14.67 15.12 1.68
C ASP A 244 13.39 15.96 1.59
N VAL A 245 12.32 15.45 2.19
CA VAL A 245 11.07 16.15 2.38
C VAL A 245 10.98 16.37 3.88
N GLY A 246 11.36 17.59 4.30
CA GLY A 246 11.48 17.94 5.71
C GLY A 246 10.16 17.80 6.49
N GLU A 247 10.17 18.14 7.77
CA GLU A 247 9.00 17.95 8.65
C GLU A 247 7.73 18.66 8.17
N ALA A 248 6.56 18.04 8.44
CA ALA A 248 5.27 18.62 8.07
C ALA A 248 5.03 19.96 8.79
N GLN A 249 4.93 21.04 8.02
CA GLN A 249 4.67 22.39 8.53
C GLN A 249 3.18 22.76 8.47
N LEU A 250 2.40 22.33 9.46
CA LEU A 250 0.96 22.56 9.47
C LEU A 250 0.58 24.02 9.80
N LYS A 251 -0.25 24.65 8.97
CA LYS A 251 -0.90 25.95 9.26
C LYS A 251 -2.02 25.76 10.28
N LEU A 252 -1.69 25.98 11.54
CA LEU A 252 -2.63 25.77 12.65
C LEU A 252 -3.50 26.98 12.97
N ASP A 253 -3.35 28.11 12.28
CA ASP A 253 -4.05 29.35 12.64
C ASP A 253 -5.56 29.22 12.52
N TYR A 254 -6.03 28.46 11.51
CA TYR A 254 -7.41 28.02 11.45
C TYR A 254 -7.85 27.25 12.71
N LEU A 255 -7.12 26.21 13.13
CA LEU A 255 -7.49 25.41 14.30
C LEU A 255 -7.44 26.25 15.58
N LYS A 256 -6.53 27.22 15.66
CA LYS A 256 -6.46 28.18 16.77
C LYS A 256 -7.70 29.08 16.77
N ARG A 257 -8.12 29.61 15.61
CA ARG A 257 -9.33 30.43 15.43
C ARG A 257 -10.59 29.64 15.74
N GLN A 258 -10.76 28.44 15.18
CA GLN A 258 -11.88 27.54 15.49
C GLN A 258 -11.96 27.24 16.99
N ARG A 259 -10.82 26.93 17.63
CA ARG A 259 -10.76 26.71 19.08
C ARG A 259 -11.10 27.96 19.89
N HIS A 260 -10.75 29.15 19.41
CA HIS A 260 -11.14 30.42 20.03
C HIS A 260 -12.67 30.60 19.98
N TRP A 261 -13.27 30.35 18.82
CA TRP A 261 -14.72 30.41 18.62
C TRP A 261 -15.48 29.37 19.43
N ASP A 262 -15.03 28.11 19.45
CA ASP A 262 -15.60 27.05 20.29
C ASP A 262 -15.59 27.42 21.79
N ARG A 263 -14.51 28.08 22.25
CA ARG A 263 -14.43 28.58 23.63
C ARG A 263 -15.43 29.70 23.89
N ARG A 264 -15.70 30.56 22.91
CA ARG A 264 -16.66 31.66 23.01
C ARG A 264 -18.10 31.12 23.03
N ARG A 265 -18.42 30.14 22.18
CA ARG A 265 -19.74 29.46 22.11
C ARG A 265 -20.08 28.67 23.38
N ARG A 266 -19.08 28.24 24.16
CA ARG A 266 -19.26 27.64 25.51
C ARG A 266 -20.01 28.55 26.49
N PHE A 267 -19.98 29.87 26.30
CA PHE A 267 -20.53 30.85 27.24
C PHE A 267 -21.84 31.52 26.76
N LYS A 268 -22.42 31.13 25.62
CA LYS A 268 -23.68 31.68 25.09
C LYS A 268 -24.74 30.60 24.83
N GLY A 269 -25.87 30.65 25.56
CA GLY A 269 -27.17 30.02 25.21
C GLY A 269 -27.12 28.59 24.65
N LEU A 270 -27.81 28.37 23.50
CA LEU A 270 -27.86 27.11 22.74
C LEU A 270 -26.48 26.57 22.31
N GLY A 271 -25.45 27.42 22.24
CA GLY A 271 -24.08 27.04 21.90
C GLY A 271 -23.41 26.15 22.95
N PHE A 272 -23.81 26.23 24.23
CA PHE A 272 -23.34 25.32 25.28
C PHE A 272 -23.89 23.90 25.09
N LEU A 273 -25.13 23.75 24.60
CA LEU A 273 -25.77 22.45 24.35
C LEU A 273 -25.10 21.73 23.17
N TYR A 274 -24.83 22.45 22.08
CA TYR A 274 -24.07 21.92 20.94
C TYR A 274 -22.64 21.54 21.31
N TRP A 275 -21.97 22.35 22.14
CA TRP A 275 -20.63 22.05 22.65
C TRP A 275 -20.58 20.76 23.50
N LEU A 276 -21.62 20.49 24.28
CA LEU A 276 -21.78 19.25 25.03
C LEU A 276 -22.05 18.04 24.12
N LEU A 277 -22.91 18.18 23.11
CA LEU A 277 -23.27 17.11 22.17
C LEU A 277 -22.14 16.76 21.18
N ALA A 278 -21.35 17.75 20.75
CA ALA A 278 -20.26 17.56 19.78
C ALA A 278 -18.95 17.00 20.40
N GLY A 279 -18.88 16.89 21.73
CA GLY A 279 -17.70 16.45 22.46
C GLY A 279 -16.61 17.53 22.59
N ALA A 280 -15.97 17.62 23.76
CA ALA A 280 -15.05 18.71 24.08
C ALA A 280 -13.85 18.81 23.09
N PRO A 281 -13.66 19.96 22.39
CA PRO A 281 -12.66 20.12 21.31
C PRO A 281 -11.19 20.16 21.77
N ARG A 282 -10.91 20.04 23.07
CA ARG A 282 -9.54 20.23 23.62
C ARG A 282 -8.53 19.16 23.18
N ASN A 283 -8.98 17.96 22.84
CA ASN A 283 -8.09 16.83 22.49
C ASN A 283 -8.00 16.53 20.99
N ARG A 284 -8.88 17.09 20.15
CA ARG A 284 -8.93 16.79 18.72
C ARG A 284 -7.76 17.41 17.96
N MET A 285 -7.43 18.67 18.21
CA MET A 285 -6.36 19.39 17.51
C MET A 285 -4.97 18.75 17.66
N ARG A 286 -4.55 18.45 18.90
CA ARG A 286 -3.24 17.80 19.16
C ARG A 286 -3.18 16.39 18.57
N ARG A 287 -4.33 15.70 18.47
CA ARG A 287 -4.42 14.39 17.85
C ARG A 287 -4.28 14.50 16.33
N LEU A 288 -5.05 15.36 15.68
CA LEU A 288 -4.99 15.60 14.24
C LEU A 288 -3.60 16.04 13.76
N VAL A 289 -2.95 16.96 14.49
CA VAL A 289 -1.58 17.39 14.20
C VAL A 289 -0.58 16.23 14.28
N ARG A 290 -0.70 15.37 15.30
CA ARG A 290 0.15 14.19 15.44
C ARG A 290 -0.12 13.17 14.34
N GLU A 291 -1.38 12.90 14.02
CA GLU A 291 -1.78 11.97 12.97
C GLU A 291 -1.31 12.43 11.59
N ALA A 292 -1.38 13.73 11.28
CA ALA A 292 -0.88 14.27 10.02
C ALA A 292 0.64 14.27 9.93
N ARG A 293 1.36 14.59 11.00
CA ARG A 293 2.83 14.43 11.05
C ARG A 293 3.25 12.97 10.90
N ASP A 294 2.56 12.05 11.56
CA ASP A 294 2.81 10.62 11.42
C ASP A 294 2.54 10.14 9.99
N ARG A 295 1.41 10.56 9.40
CA ARG A 295 1.07 10.24 8.01
C ARG A 295 2.08 10.85 7.02
N HIS A 296 2.54 12.08 7.26
CA HIS A 296 3.56 12.72 6.46
C HIS A 296 4.85 11.92 6.45
N ARG A 297 5.41 11.62 7.63
CA ARG A 297 6.69 10.88 7.75
C ARG A 297 6.60 9.51 7.11
N LYS A 298 5.48 8.79 7.31
CA LYS A 298 5.21 7.52 6.62
C LYS A 298 5.15 7.67 5.10
N SER A 299 4.50 8.73 4.62
CA SER A 299 4.38 9.02 3.19
C SER A 299 5.73 9.37 2.56
N VAL A 300 6.56 10.16 3.24
CA VAL A 300 7.95 10.45 2.84
C VAL A 300 8.75 9.16 2.76
N GLY A 301 8.68 8.32 3.80
CA GLY A 301 9.32 7.01 3.84
C GLY A 301 8.88 6.10 2.68
N GLN A 302 7.59 6.07 2.37
CA GLN A 302 7.02 5.30 1.27
C GLN A 302 7.53 5.78 -0.10
N VAL A 303 7.53 7.09 -0.34
CA VAL A 303 8.05 7.67 -1.60
C VAL A 303 9.54 7.37 -1.74
N ARG A 304 10.33 7.53 -0.67
CA ARG A 304 11.75 7.18 -0.67
C ARG A 304 11.98 5.70 -0.97
N ALA A 305 11.17 4.81 -0.39
CA ALA A 305 11.23 3.38 -0.70
C ALA A 305 10.97 3.09 -2.18
N TRP A 306 9.94 3.71 -2.78
CA TRP A 306 9.65 3.59 -4.21
C TRP A 306 10.80 4.08 -5.09
N LEU A 307 11.35 5.27 -4.78
CA LEU A 307 12.49 5.82 -5.50
C LEU A 307 13.73 4.91 -5.40
N CYS A 308 14.01 4.31 -4.23
CA CYS A 308 15.14 3.40 -4.06
C CYS A 308 15.07 2.14 -4.93
N VAL A 309 13.86 1.65 -5.25
CA VAL A 309 13.67 0.44 -6.07
C VAL A 309 13.30 0.70 -7.52
N GLY A 310 13.06 1.96 -7.86
CA GLY A 310 12.56 2.38 -9.17
C GLY A 310 11.09 2.00 -9.42
N GLU A 311 10.27 2.02 -8.36
CA GLU A 311 8.84 1.77 -8.49
C GLU A 311 8.14 3.01 -9.07
N PRO A 312 7.42 2.86 -10.19
CA PRO A 312 6.74 3.99 -10.81
C PRO A 312 5.55 4.43 -9.97
N PHE A 313 5.30 5.73 -9.97
CA PHE A 313 4.17 6.30 -9.24
C PHE A 313 3.54 7.47 -9.99
N VAL A 314 2.27 7.71 -9.65
CA VAL A 314 1.48 8.84 -10.10
C VAL A 314 1.61 9.98 -9.11
N LEU A 315 1.97 11.16 -9.59
CA LEU A 315 1.85 12.39 -8.81
C LEU A 315 0.50 13.05 -9.10
N LEU A 316 -0.36 13.10 -8.09
CA LEU A 316 -1.58 13.88 -8.14
C LEU A 316 -1.29 15.28 -7.60
N LEU A 317 -1.12 16.23 -8.51
CA LEU A 317 -1.08 17.65 -8.23
C LEU A 317 -2.50 18.17 -8.10
N ARG A 318 -2.73 18.95 -7.06
CA ARG A 318 -3.93 19.72 -6.85
C ARG A 318 -3.45 21.14 -6.68
N ASN A 319 -4.07 22.11 -7.37
CA ASN A 319 -3.75 23.53 -7.25
C ASN A 319 -3.42 23.89 -5.79
N PHE A 320 -2.11 24.01 -5.48
CA PHE A 320 -1.61 23.97 -4.10
C PHE A 320 -2.08 25.16 -3.25
N GLU A 321 -2.34 26.29 -3.92
CA GLU A 321 -2.83 27.52 -3.30
C GLU A 321 -4.35 27.50 -3.06
N LEU A 322 -5.10 26.63 -3.74
CA LEU A 322 -6.49 26.38 -3.43
C LEU A 322 -6.58 25.35 -2.30
N THR A 323 -6.65 25.78 -1.03
CA THR A 323 -7.78 25.44 -0.12
C THR A 323 -7.62 25.91 1.33
N GLU A 324 -8.70 26.53 1.81
CA GLU A 324 -9.26 26.53 3.16
C GLU A 324 -10.80 26.43 2.92
N ARG A 325 -11.62 26.06 3.90
CA ARG A 325 -13.05 26.44 3.89
C ARG A 325 -13.44 26.85 5.29
N SER A 326 -14.00 28.04 5.39
CA SER A 326 -14.66 28.56 6.58
C SER A 326 -15.94 27.77 6.86
N GLY A 327 -16.12 27.37 8.11
CA GLY A 327 -17.38 26.82 8.61
C GLY A 327 -17.75 27.50 9.93
N ILE A 328 -17.67 28.83 9.99
CA ILE A 328 -18.08 29.57 11.20
C ILE A 328 -19.42 30.29 10.99
N ALA A 329 -19.87 30.51 9.75
CA ALA A 329 -21.25 30.94 9.50
C ALA A 329 -22.19 29.79 9.86
N ALA A 330 -22.91 29.94 10.97
CA ALA A 330 -24.08 29.13 11.25
C ALA A 330 -25.09 29.34 10.10
N MET A 331 -25.76 28.27 9.66
CA MET A 331 -26.83 28.43 8.68
C MET A 331 -27.87 29.45 9.19
N PRO A 332 -28.33 30.40 8.37
CA PRO A 332 -29.47 31.24 8.72
C PRO A 332 -30.66 30.37 9.16
N PRO A 333 -31.37 30.75 10.23
CA PRO A 333 -31.41 32.09 10.84
C PRO A 333 -30.44 32.31 12.02
N PHE A 334 -29.39 31.49 12.19
CA PHE A 334 -28.58 31.48 13.42
C PHE A 334 -27.24 32.23 13.34
N GLU A 335 -27.09 33.18 12.41
CA GLU A 335 -25.90 34.03 12.33
C GLU A 335 -25.78 34.94 13.58
N ASP A 336 -24.65 34.89 14.29
CA ASP A 336 -24.31 35.89 15.31
C ASP A 336 -23.77 37.11 14.55
N PRO A 337 -24.41 38.30 14.62
CA PRO A 337 -23.98 39.49 13.88
C PRO A 337 -22.59 40.00 14.29
N ASP A 338 -22.02 39.49 15.38
CA ASP A 338 -20.63 39.74 15.80
C ASP A 338 -19.60 38.76 15.18
N ASP A 339 -20.04 37.73 14.45
CA ASP A 339 -19.15 36.81 13.73
C ASP A 339 -18.65 37.51 12.46
N VAL A 340 -17.39 37.98 12.50
CA VAL A 340 -16.68 38.45 11.30
C VAL A 340 -16.75 37.33 10.24
N PRO A 341 -17.07 37.61 8.97
CA PRO A 341 -16.99 36.64 7.89
C PRO A 341 -15.60 36.03 7.92
N GLY A 342 -15.49 34.80 8.44
CA GLY A 342 -14.20 34.13 8.53
C GLY A 342 -13.72 33.86 7.12
N ASP A 343 -12.44 34.15 6.83
CA ASP A 343 -11.75 33.92 5.55
C ASP A 343 -12.41 32.78 4.76
N HIS A 344 -13.26 33.16 3.81
CA HIS A 344 -13.98 32.22 2.96
C HIS A 344 -12.99 31.75 1.91
N VAL A 345 -12.69 30.46 1.94
CA VAL A 345 -11.72 29.91 1.00
C VAL A 345 -12.38 28.79 0.21
N GLN A 346 -11.89 28.60 -1.00
CA GLN A 346 -12.43 27.75 -2.03
C GLN A 346 -11.89 26.33 -1.87
N VAL A 347 -12.76 25.34 -2.06
CA VAL A 347 -12.39 23.92 -2.03
C VAL A 347 -12.57 23.31 -3.40
N ILE A 348 -11.49 22.74 -3.95
CA ILE A 348 -11.60 21.82 -5.08
C ILE A 348 -12.29 20.56 -4.57
N ASN A 349 -13.48 20.25 -5.07
CA ASN A 349 -14.21 19.07 -4.67
C ASN A 349 -14.00 18.00 -5.73
N PHE A 350 -13.32 16.91 -5.39
CA PHE A 350 -13.19 15.72 -6.26
C PHE A 350 -14.52 14.99 -6.51
N ARG A 351 -15.68 15.63 -6.31
CA ARG A 351 -16.99 14.96 -6.26
C ARG A 351 -17.25 14.15 -7.52
N ASP A 352 -17.01 14.76 -8.67
CA ASP A 352 -17.06 14.11 -9.96
C ASP A 352 -15.67 13.48 -10.19
N GLY A 353 -15.55 12.15 -10.18
CA GLY A 353 -14.28 11.44 -10.37
C GLY A 353 -13.55 10.91 -9.12
N ALA A 354 -13.94 11.30 -7.89
CA ALA A 354 -13.37 10.72 -6.66
C ALA A 354 -13.43 9.19 -6.58
N PRO A 355 -14.54 8.52 -6.97
CA PRO A 355 -14.58 7.07 -7.00
C PRO A 355 -13.55 6.46 -7.96
N ALA A 356 -13.36 7.08 -9.14
CA ALA A 356 -12.37 6.62 -10.12
C ALA A 356 -10.93 6.87 -9.63
N LEU A 357 -10.65 7.99 -8.97
CA LEU A 357 -9.35 8.23 -8.31
C LEU A 357 -9.11 7.27 -7.15
N SER A 358 -10.15 6.88 -6.41
CA SER A 358 -10.04 5.86 -5.36
C SER A 358 -9.75 4.48 -5.92
N ASP A 359 -10.37 4.14 -7.05
CA ASP A 359 -10.09 2.91 -7.79
C ASP A 359 -8.65 2.93 -8.33
N LEU A 360 -8.20 4.05 -8.91
CA LEU A 360 -6.82 4.25 -9.36
C LEU A 360 -5.81 4.10 -8.22
N ALA A 361 -6.02 4.78 -7.09
CA ALA A 361 -5.12 4.73 -5.94
C ALA A 361 -5.10 3.35 -5.24
N SER A 362 -6.06 2.48 -5.55
CA SER A 362 -6.05 1.07 -5.14
C SER A 362 -5.26 0.19 -6.10
N ALA A 363 -5.08 0.63 -7.36
CA ALA A 363 -4.35 -0.07 -8.40
C ALA A 363 -2.88 0.32 -8.48
N VAL A 364 -2.53 1.59 -8.23
CA VAL A 364 -1.16 2.12 -8.43
C VAL A 364 -0.64 2.95 -7.26
N PRO A 365 0.69 3.03 -7.07
CA PRO A 365 1.32 4.02 -6.20
C PRO A 365 0.89 5.45 -6.59
N LEU A 366 0.14 6.12 -5.71
CA LEU A 366 -0.35 7.49 -5.95
C LEU A 366 0.04 8.41 -4.80
N VAL A 367 0.77 9.47 -5.15
CA VAL A 367 1.25 10.52 -4.23
C VAL A 367 0.37 11.73 -4.39
N LEU A 368 -0.30 12.14 -3.31
CA LEU A 368 -0.98 13.43 -3.24
C LEU A 368 -0.10 14.43 -2.49
N VAL A 369 0.14 15.57 -3.13
CA VAL A 369 0.68 16.74 -2.44
C VAL A 369 -0.49 17.51 -1.84
N ALA A 370 -0.39 17.79 -0.54
CA ALA A 370 -1.43 18.37 0.27
C ALA A 370 -0.97 19.70 0.85
N SER A 371 -1.91 20.66 0.86
CA SER A 371 -1.71 21.92 1.57
C SER A 371 -1.66 21.66 3.07
N THR A 372 -0.96 22.52 3.79
CA THR A 372 -0.78 22.41 5.23
C THR A 372 -1.93 23.01 6.04
N THR A 373 -2.98 23.49 5.38
CA THR A 373 -4.14 24.11 6.01
C THR A 373 -5.01 23.09 6.73
N ALA A 374 -5.59 23.51 7.85
CA ALA A 374 -6.25 22.57 8.75
C ALA A 374 -7.56 21.96 8.26
N ALA A 375 -8.19 22.53 7.21
CA ALA A 375 -9.34 21.92 6.56
C ALA A 375 -9.00 20.54 5.97
N GLU A 376 -7.73 20.35 5.59
CA GLU A 376 -7.19 19.09 5.05
C GLU A 376 -6.84 18.04 6.12
N LEU A 377 -6.86 18.41 7.40
CA LEU A 377 -6.58 17.52 8.54
C LEU A 377 -7.83 16.73 8.99
N GLU A 378 -8.68 16.29 8.06
CA GLU A 378 -9.88 15.46 8.31
C GLU A 378 -11.05 16.15 9.07
N LEU A 379 -11.12 17.50 9.06
CA LEU A 379 -12.33 18.18 9.55
C LEU A 379 -13.52 18.13 8.57
N GLY A 380 -13.29 17.70 7.32
CA GLY A 380 -14.29 17.67 6.24
C GLY A 380 -14.74 16.28 5.75
N GLN A 381 -14.38 15.16 6.43
CA GLN A 381 -14.78 13.81 5.99
C GLN A 381 -16.30 13.60 5.86
N SER A 382 -17.11 14.52 6.40
CA SER A 382 -18.56 14.57 6.26
C SER A 382 -19.08 14.73 4.81
N TYR A 383 -18.22 15.00 3.82
CA TYR A 383 -18.63 15.36 2.44
C TYR A 383 -17.99 14.55 1.30
N GLY A 384 -17.39 13.37 1.57
CA GLY A 384 -16.97 12.46 0.49
C GLY A 384 -15.72 12.85 -0.29
N GLN A 385 -14.76 13.53 0.35
CA GLN A 385 -13.48 13.88 -0.28
C GLN A 385 -12.58 12.63 -0.44
N PHE A 386 -12.02 12.45 -1.64
CA PHE A 386 -10.96 11.48 -1.89
C PHE A 386 -9.73 11.79 -1.02
N SER A 387 -9.13 10.75 -0.42
CA SER A 387 -7.84 10.85 0.28
C SER A 387 -6.92 9.78 -0.29
N ALA A 388 -5.80 10.22 -0.87
CA ALA A 388 -4.77 9.29 -1.30
C ALA A 388 -4.15 8.54 -0.11
N PRO A 389 -3.68 7.29 -0.32
CA PRO A 389 -2.94 6.53 0.69
C PRO A 389 -1.63 7.23 1.12
N VAL A 390 -0.93 7.87 0.19
CA VAL A 390 0.32 8.62 0.42
C VAL A 390 0.03 10.11 0.28
N ARG A 391 0.35 10.87 1.34
CA ARG A 391 0.05 12.30 1.42
C ARG A 391 1.20 13.09 2.03
N LEU A 392 1.71 14.04 1.27
CA LEU A 392 2.81 14.92 1.66
C LEU A 392 2.26 16.29 2.06
N TYR A 393 2.53 16.71 3.31
CA TYR A 393 2.10 18.01 3.83
C TYR A 393 3.29 18.97 3.75
N LEU A 394 3.32 19.79 2.70
CA LEU A 394 4.51 20.57 2.36
C LEU A 394 4.49 22.00 2.93
N PRO A 395 5.64 22.53 3.35
CA PRO A 395 5.75 23.89 3.86
C PRO A 395 5.48 24.96 2.81
N ASP A 396 4.79 26.03 3.19
CA ASP A 396 4.45 27.15 2.31
C ASP A 396 5.64 27.85 1.63
N GLU A 397 6.79 27.88 2.29
CA GLU A 397 7.96 28.60 1.79
C GLU A 397 8.75 27.77 0.78
N THR A 398 8.74 26.43 0.93
CA THR A 398 9.58 25.52 0.13
C THR A 398 8.81 24.38 -0.53
N TRP A 399 7.47 24.46 -0.57
CA TRP A 399 6.64 23.42 -1.19
C TRP A 399 7.01 23.20 -2.64
N PHE A 400 7.27 24.29 -3.37
CA PHE A 400 7.51 24.23 -4.79
C PHE A 400 8.80 23.49 -5.11
N ASP A 401 9.83 23.58 -4.25
CA ASP A 401 11.07 22.84 -4.43
C ASP A 401 10.81 21.33 -4.37
N THR A 402 9.98 20.90 -3.41
CA THR A 402 9.58 19.48 -3.29
C THR A 402 8.65 19.07 -4.43
N VAL A 403 7.67 19.89 -4.80
CA VAL A 403 6.73 19.60 -5.90
C VAL A 403 7.46 19.48 -7.22
N SER A 404 8.37 20.39 -7.54
CA SER A 404 9.21 20.27 -8.72
C SER A 404 10.09 19.02 -8.67
N THR A 405 10.56 18.58 -7.49
CA THR A 405 11.31 17.31 -7.39
C THR A 405 10.41 16.16 -7.80
N LEU A 406 9.21 16.13 -7.21
CA LEU A 406 8.21 15.10 -7.49
C LEU A 406 7.79 15.11 -8.96
N ILE A 407 7.62 16.29 -9.57
CA ILE A 407 7.33 16.42 -11.00
C ILE A 407 8.46 15.79 -11.81
N THR A 408 9.72 16.08 -11.50
CA THR A 408 10.86 15.52 -12.23
C THR A 408 10.95 14.00 -12.09
N VAL A 409 10.69 13.44 -10.90
CA VAL A 409 10.86 11.99 -10.64
C VAL A 409 9.64 11.12 -10.91
N ALA A 410 8.41 11.67 -10.87
CA ALA A 410 7.19 10.90 -11.10
C ALA A 410 7.12 10.36 -12.52
N ASP A 411 6.46 9.22 -12.73
CA ASP A 411 6.34 8.62 -14.05
C ASP A 411 5.08 9.07 -14.78
N GLN A 412 4.04 9.45 -14.06
CA GLN A 412 2.85 10.10 -14.61
C GLN A 412 2.42 11.24 -13.68
N VAL A 413 1.87 12.31 -14.24
CA VAL A 413 1.33 13.45 -13.48
C VAL A 413 -0.14 13.62 -13.80
N ILE A 414 -0.97 13.72 -12.76
CA ILE A 414 -2.36 14.15 -12.87
C ILE A 414 -2.46 15.52 -12.23
N VAL A 415 -2.91 16.52 -12.98
CA VAL A 415 -3.18 17.86 -12.47
C VAL A 415 -4.68 18.03 -12.33
N TRP A 416 -5.16 18.13 -11.08
CA TRP A 416 -6.54 18.48 -10.81
C TRP A 416 -6.67 19.99 -10.62
N ALA A 417 -7.33 20.64 -11.56
CA ALA A 417 -7.42 22.08 -11.67
C ALA A 417 -8.88 22.55 -11.75
N ALA A 418 -9.17 23.71 -11.20
CA ALA A 418 -10.49 24.36 -11.29
C ALA A 418 -10.34 25.80 -11.77
N GLU A 419 -9.39 26.53 -11.18
CA GLU A 419 -9.08 27.92 -11.50
C GLU A 419 -7.58 28.09 -11.56
N LEU A 420 -7.11 29.07 -12.35
CA LEU A 420 -5.70 29.38 -12.50
C LEU A 420 -5.22 30.26 -11.35
N SER A 421 -4.71 29.62 -10.29
CA SER A 421 -3.99 30.33 -9.22
C SER A 421 -2.52 30.56 -9.62
N PRO A 422 -1.82 31.50 -8.96
CA PRO A 422 -0.36 31.62 -9.08
C PRO A 422 0.39 30.30 -8.83
N GLY A 423 -0.05 29.50 -7.86
CA GLY A 423 0.55 28.21 -7.52
C GLY A 423 0.39 27.19 -8.64
N LEU A 424 -0.82 27.07 -9.20
CA LEU A 424 -1.09 26.18 -10.33
C LEU A 424 -0.36 26.66 -11.59
N ALA A 425 -0.28 27.96 -11.84
CA ALA A 425 0.50 28.51 -12.95
C ALA A 425 1.96 28.08 -12.84
N ARG A 426 2.57 28.18 -11.65
CA ARG A 426 3.93 27.69 -11.39
C ARG A 426 4.08 26.18 -11.60
N GLU A 427 3.10 25.38 -11.20
CA GLU A 427 3.09 23.93 -11.43
C GLU A 427 3.04 23.61 -12.94
N LEU A 428 2.16 24.26 -13.70
CA LEU A 428 2.03 24.09 -15.15
C LEU A 428 3.30 24.54 -15.89
N ASP A 429 3.88 25.69 -15.49
CA ASP A 429 5.13 26.18 -16.04
C ASP A 429 6.28 25.21 -15.78
N CYS A 430 6.33 24.60 -14.60
CA CYS A 430 7.30 23.55 -14.26
C CYS A 430 7.13 22.33 -15.17
N LEU A 431 5.88 21.87 -15.39
CA LEU A 431 5.60 20.74 -16.27
C LEU A 431 6.03 21.03 -17.71
N ILE A 432 5.85 22.26 -18.19
CA ILE A 432 6.33 22.69 -19.51
C ILE A 432 7.86 22.70 -19.55
N ALA A 433 8.52 23.29 -18.56
CA ALA A 433 9.98 23.37 -18.49
C ALA A 433 10.65 21.98 -18.46
N GLU A 434 10.05 21.05 -17.73
CA GLU A 434 10.49 19.65 -17.60
C GLU A 434 10.05 18.77 -18.80
N GLN A 435 9.39 19.36 -19.81
CA GLN A 435 8.88 18.67 -21.00
C GLN A 435 7.90 17.51 -20.68
N ARG A 436 7.12 17.68 -19.61
CA ARG A 436 6.15 16.72 -19.07
C ARG A 436 4.72 16.93 -19.58
N THR A 437 4.53 17.72 -20.63
CA THR A 437 3.17 18.03 -21.08
C THR A 437 2.48 16.81 -21.70
N GLY A 438 3.22 15.96 -22.42
CA GLY A 438 2.69 14.77 -23.10
C GLY A 438 2.28 13.63 -22.18
N ASP A 439 2.80 13.56 -20.96
CA ASP A 439 2.50 12.54 -19.94
C ASP A 439 1.76 13.09 -18.72
N THR A 440 1.23 14.31 -18.85
CA THR A 440 0.35 14.92 -17.86
C THR A 440 -1.11 14.81 -18.30
N LEU A 441 -1.95 14.27 -17.42
CA LEU A 441 -3.41 14.35 -17.52
C LEU A 441 -3.91 15.56 -16.72
N VAL A 442 -4.50 16.55 -17.40
CA VAL A 442 -5.16 17.68 -16.74
C VAL A 442 -6.64 17.37 -16.60
N VAL A 443 -7.14 17.36 -15.36
CA VAL A 443 -8.54 17.18 -15.03
C VAL A 443 -9.11 18.51 -14.58
N LEU A 444 -10.12 18.99 -15.30
CA LEU A 444 -10.84 20.22 -15.01
C LEU A 444 -12.07 19.94 -14.15
N ASP A 445 -12.11 20.55 -12.97
CA ASP A 445 -13.28 20.57 -12.10
C ASP A 445 -14.29 21.58 -12.64
N ALA A 446 -15.57 21.22 -12.63
CA ALA A 446 -16.59 22.09 -13.17
C ALA A 446 -16.69 23.37 -12.32
N PRO A 447 -16.66 24.57 -12.93
CA PRO A 447 -16.75 25.82 -12.18
C PRO A 447 -18.09 25.98 -11.45
N ASP A 448 -19.12 25.18 -11.75
CA ASP A 448 -20.48 25.32 -11.19
C ASP A 448 -20.93 24.13 -10.31
N SER A 449 -20.00 23.29 -9.83
CA SER A 449 -20.32 22.03 -9.15
C SER A 449 -21.06 22.16 -7.80
N ASP A 450 -21.23 23.37 -7.25
CA ASP A 450 -22.10 23.62 -6.10
C ASP A 450 -22.72 25.03 -6.07
N PRO A 451 -24.00 25.18 -6.50
CA PRO A 451 -24.77 26.42 -6.41
C PRO A 451 -24.89 26.95 -4.96
N PHE A 452 -24.87 26.04 -3.98
CA PHE A 452 -24.94 26.36 -2.56
C PHE A 452 -23.62 26.90 -2.02
N THR A 453 -22.51 26.60 -2.69
CA THR A 453 -21.20 27.17 -2.37
C THR A 453 -21.04 28.57 -2.95
N GLN A 454 -21.44 28.77 -4.22
CA GLN A 454 -21.30 30.05 -4.92
C GLN A 454 -22.18 31.17 -4.34
N ALA A 455 -23.39 30.86 -3.86
CA ALA A 455 -24.30 31.87 -3.31
C ALA A 455 -23.88 32.43 -1.94
N TRP A 456 -23.02 31.71 -1.21
CA TRP A 456 -22.71 32.00 0.20
C TRP A 456 -21.21 32.24 0.46
N LEU A 457 -20.33 31.94 -0.51
CA LEU A 457 -18.88 32.18 -0.42
C LEU A 457 -18.42 32.91 -1.70
N PRO A 458 -18.24 34.24 -1.69
CA PRO A 458 -17.75 34.97 -2.85
C PRO A 458 -16.34 34.48 -3.20
N ARG A 459 -16.15 34.06 -4.47
CA ARG A 459 -14.84 33.63 -4.97
C ARG A 459 -13.87 34.80 -5.00
N THR A 460 -12.60 34.53 -4.69
CA THR A 460 -11.51 35.39 -5.13
C THR A 460 -11.46 35.43 -6.65
N VAL A 461 -10.98 36.54 -7.22
CA VAL A 461 -11.01 36.90 -8.64
C VAL A 461 -10.02 36.06 -9.48
N SER A 462 -10.08 34.73 -9.37
CA SER A 462 -9.23 33.81 -10.15
C SER A 462 -9.95 33.41 -11.43
N GLU A 463 -9.20 33.30 -12.53
CA GLU A 463 -9.74 32.94 -13.84
C GLU A 463 -10.15 31.46 -13.86
N PRO A 464 -11.40 31.11 -14.22
CA PRO A 464 -11.84 29.72 -14.30
C PRO A 464 -11.13 29.01 -15.45
N LEU A 465 -10.58 27.82 -15.18
CA LEU A 465 -9.95 27.01 -16.21
C LEU A 465 -10.99 26.25 -17.02
N ARG A 466 -10.87 26.34 -18.34
CA ARG A 466 -11.66 25.62 -19.33
C ARG A 466 -10.70 24.99 -20.33
N ARG A 467 -11.17 24.01 -21.09
CA ARG A 467 -10.32 23.26 -22.07
C ARG A 467 -9.61 24.16 -23.09
N ASP A 468 -10.25 25.25 -23.47
CA ASP A 468 -9.75 26.23 -24.44
C ASP A 468 -8.84 27.29 -23.82
N HIS A 469 -8.57 27.22 -22.52
CA HIS A 469 -7.74 28.19 -21.83
C HIS A 469 -6.29 28.16 -22.37
N PRO A 470 -5.69 29.31 -22.74
CA PRO A 470 -4.38 29.36 -23.39
C PRO A 470 -3.27 28.60 -22.65
N VAL A 471 -3.24 28.68 -21.31
CA VAL A 471 -2.26 27.97 -20.45
C VAL A 471 -2.28 26.45 -20.62
N LEU A 472 -3.41 25.87 -21.07
CA LEU A 472 -3.56 24.43 -21.27
C LEU A 472 -3.22 23.98 -22.69
N THR A 473 -2.98 24.91 -23.62
CA THR A 473 -2.63 24.61 -25.01
C THR A 473 -1.45 23.63 -25.16
N PRO A 474 -0.40 23.68 -24.31
CA PRO A 474 0.70 22.72 -24.39
C PRO A 474 0.35 21.28 -23.98
N PHE A 475 -0.79 21.07 -23.32
CA PHE A 475 -1.19 19.79 -22.72
C PHE A 475 -2.19 19.06 -23.63
N PRO A 476 -1.82 17.92 -24.24
CA PRO A 476 -2.69 17.19 -25.16
C PRO A 476 -3.81 16.40 -24.47
N HIS A 477 -3.68 16.13 -23.17
CA HIS A 477 -4.64 15.31 -22.41
C HIS A 477 -5.38 16.16 -21.37
N VAL A 478 -6.45 16.83 -21.80
CA VAL A 478 -7.30 17.64 -20.92
C VAL A 478 -8.72 17.07 -20.91
N VAL A 479 -9.25 16.75 -19.73
CA VAL A 479 -10.60 16.18 -19.56
C VAL A 479 -11.40 16.93 -18.50
N GLU A 480 -12.73 16.81 -18.52
CA GLU A 480 -13.56 17.26 -17.41
C GLU A 480 -13.62 16.17 -16.34
N ALA A 481 -13.75 16.56 -15.07
CA ALA A 481 -13.90 15.64 -13.95
C ALA A 481 -15.10 14.68 -14.09
N SER A 482 -16.17 15.14 -14.75
CA SER A 482 -17.37 14.34 -15.04
C SER A 482 -17.13 13.21 -16.05
N GLU A 483 -16.04 13.26 -16.83
CA GLU A 483 -15.65 12.23 -17.80
C GLU A 483 -14.84 11.08 -17.17
N LEU A 484 -14.45 11.20 -15.90
CA LEU A 484 -13.71 10.15 -15.20
C LEU A 484 -14.58 8.97 -14.75
N GLY A 485 -15.91 9.10 -14.78
CA GLY A 485 -16.82 8.05 -14.35
C GLY A 485 -16.66 7.66 -12.88
N ARG A 486 -17.02 6.41 -12.54
CA ARG A 486 -16.93 5.88 -11.17
C ARG A 486 -15.81 4.87 -10.98
N ARG A 487 -15.26 4.33 -12.05
CA ARG A 487 -14.19 3.32 -12.06
C ARG A 487 -13.17 3.69 -13.10
N VAL A 488 -11.92 3.27 -12.92
CA VAL A 488 -10.86 3.49 -13.91
C VAL A 488 -11.25 2.90 -15.27
N ALA A 489 -11.87 1.72 -15.28
CA ALA A 489 -12.34 1.06 -16.51
C ALA A 489 -13.39 1.85 -17.31
N GLU A 490 -14.04 2.85 -16.69
CA GLU A 490 -15.03 3.71 -17.35
C GLU A 490 -14.40 4.97 -17.97
N SER A 491 -13.13 5.27 -17.65
CA SER A 491 -12.41 6.47 -18.09
C SER A 491 -11.26 6.11 -19.03
N PRO A 492 -11.40 6.38 -20.35
CA PRO A 492 -10.31 6.16 -21.31
C PRO A 492 -9.01 6.86 -20.92
N SER A 493 -9.09 8.05 -20.32
CA SER A 493 -7.91 8.81 -19.89
C SER A 493 -7.21 8.20 -18.69
N LEU A 494 -7.94 7.60 -17.74
CA LEU A 494 -7.31 6.89 -16.62
C LEU A 494 -6.77 5.52 -17.05
N LEU A 495 -7.41 4.86 -18.02
CA LEU A 495 -6.86 3.66 -18.65
C LEU A 495 -5.53 3.94 -19.34
N ASP A 496 -5.42 5.05 -20.08
CA ASP A 496 -4.15 5.46 -20.70
C ASP A 496 -3.05 5.74 -19.65
N VAL A 497 -3.41 6.32 -18.49
CA VAL A 497 -2.46 6.48 -17.37
C VAL A 497 -1.99 5.11 -16.86
N LEU A 498 -2.89 4.13 -16.71
CA LEU A 498 -2.52 2.77 -16.31
C LEU A 498 -1.63 2.09 -17.36
N ASP A 499 -2.01 2.14 -18.64
CA ASP A 499 -1.25 1.53 -19.73
C ASP A 499 0.18 2.09 -19.81
N ARG A 500 0.35 3.40 -19.60
CA ARG A 500 1.67 4.05 -19.55
C ARG A 500 2.47 3.61 -18.33
N LEU A 501 1.85 3.51 -17.16
CA LEU A 501 2.53 3.01 -15.96
C LEU A 501 2.96 1.56 -16.12
N ASP A 502 2.10 0.72 -16.70
CA ASP A 502 2.41 -0.68 -17.00
C ASP A 502 3.57 -0.78 -18.00
N ALA A 503 3.58 0.07 -19.03
CA ALA A 503 4.70 0.16 -19.97
C ALA A 503 6.00 0.57 -19.29
N VAL A 504 5.96 1.51 -18.32
CA VAL A 504 7.13 1.86 -17.49
C VAL A 504 7.53 0.69 -16.61
N HIS A 505 6.57 -0.01 -16.00
CA HIS A 505 6.84 -1.14 -15.11
C HIS A 505 7.51 -2.31 -15.82
N GLN A 506 7.21 -2.52 -17.11
CA GLN A 506 7.85 -3.51 -17.97
C GLN A 506 9.31 -3.17 -18.35
N VAL A 507 9.75 -1.91 -18.15
CA VAL A 507 11.15 -1.52 -18.38
C VAL A 507 12.04 -2.19 -17.31
N PRO A 508 13.17 -2.80 -17.71
CA PRO A 508 14.13 -3.37 -16.78
C PRO A 508 14.52 -2.40 -15.65
N ALA A 509 14.61 -2.92 -14.43
CA ALA A 509 14.79 -2.10 -13.24
C ALA A 509 16.09 -1.28 -13.26
N ASP A 510 17.19 -1.84 -13.78
CA ASP A 510 18.46 -1.12 -13.98
C ASP A 510 18.29 0.12 -14.86
N GLN A 511 17.52 0.02 -15.94
CA GLN A 511 17.22 1.16 -16.81
C GLN A 511 16.33 2.19 -16.10
N ARG A 512 15.34 1.75 -15.31
CA ARG A 512 14.51 2.66 -14.51
C ARG A 512 15.34 3.43 -13.48
N LEU A 513 16.21 2.75 -12.74
CA LEU A 513 17.11 3.37 -11.76
C LEU A 513 18.07 4.35 -12.44
N ALA A 514 18.60 4.01 -13.63
CA ALA A 514 19.45 4.92 -14.39
C ALA A 514 18.70 6.18 -14.85
N ARG A 515 17.44 6.06 -15.30
CA ARG A 515 16.59 7.20 -15.66
C ARG A 515 16.29 8.08 -14.44
N LEU A 516 15.93 7.47 -13.31
CA LEU A 516 15.70 8.19 -12.05
C LEU A 516 16.94 8.92 -11.56
N ARG A 517 18.11 8.27 -11.65
CA ARG A 517 19.39 8.91 -11.32
C ARG A 517 19.67 10.13 -12.21
N ALA A 518 19.51 9.99 -13.52
CA ALA A 518 19.69 11.09 -14.46
C ALA A 518 18.74 12.27 -14.16
N ARG A 519 17.46 11.97 -13.86
CA ARG A 519 16.45 12.95 -13.42
C ARG A 519 16.86 13.67 -12.14
N LEU A 520 17.42 12.94 -11.16
CA LEU A 520 17.94 13.52 -9.91
C LEU A 520 19.25 14.31 -10.08
N ASP A 521 20.08 13.97 -11.07
CA ASP A 521 21.33 14.67 -11.39
C ASP A 521 21.09 16.01 -12.12
N GLN A 522 20.07 16.11 -12.97
CA GLN A 522 19.74 17.32 -13.75
C GLN A 522 19.35 18.55 -12.92
N ARG A 523 19.15 18.37 -11.60
CA ARG A 523 18.68 19.41 -10.70
C ARG A 523 19.79 20.10 -9.88
N GLN A 524 21.05 19.72 -10.11
CA GLN A 524 22.23 20.44 -9.62
C GLN A 524 22.62 21.54 -10.60
#